data_AF-A0A959IVW9-F1
#
_entry.id   AF-A0A959IVW9-F1
#
_cell.length_a   1.000
_cell.length_b   1.000
_cell.length_c   1.000
_cell.angle_alpha   90.00
_cell.angle_beta   90.00
_cell.angle_gamma   90.00
#
_symmetry.space_group_name_H-M   'P 1'
#
loop_
_entity.id
_entity.type
_entity.pdbx_description
1 polymer ?
#
loop_
_entity_poly.entity_id
_entity_poly.type
_entity_poly.pdbx_seq_one_letter_code
_entity_poly.pdbx_strand_id
1 'polypeptide(L)'
;MHALAVKKNYNPVMVDVREPAEYQDLHLYGAVNIPSTKFAIADYEKFRGRPIYLICNTGQRGQLVKARLEAAGFPQVELNDVQMQAYTEQRQNPGIEGSWTVDRQFRLTLGILLLTSLAGLFSGQTPLIAIALIIALGLTITAVIDRCYFKMLIAWMPWNR
;
A
#
# COMPACT_ATOMS: atom_id res chain seq x y z
N MET A 1 5.34 12.58 12.01
CA MET A 1 4.03 13.09 11.53
C MET A 1 4.31 14.13 10.46
N HIS A 2 4.27 13.76 9.17
CA HIS A 2 4.42 14.73 8.09
C HIS A 2 3.13 15.54 8.00
N ALA A 3 3.19 16.77 8.50
CA ALA A 3 2.14 17.75 8.42
C ALA A 3 1.86 18.05 6.94
N LEU A 4 0.71 17.62 6.44
CA LEU A 4 0.12 18.17 5.23
C LEU A 4 -0.26 19.61 5.57
N ALA A 5 0.58 20.55 5.15
CA ALA A 5 0.27 21.96 5.14
C ALA A 5 -0.95 22.18 4.24
N VAL A 6 -2.13 22.22 4.84
CA VAL A 6 -3.36 22.71 4.21
C VAL A 6 -3.14 24.19 3.91
N LYS A 7 -2.55 24.47 2.75
CA LYS A 7 -2.39 25.81 2.22
C LYS A 7 -3.73 26.21 1.57
N LYS A 8 -4.34 27.27 2.11
CA LYS A 8 -5.59 27.97 1.73
C LYS A 8 -6.91 27.36 2.23
N ASN A 9 -7.74 28.23 2.81
CA ASN A 9 -9.12 28.06 3.28
C ASN A 9 -10.15 27.73 2.15
N TYR A 10 -9.84 26.78 1.28
CA TYR A 10 -10.85 26.16 0.42
C TYR A 10 -11.14 24.80 1.01
N ASN A 11 -12.31 24.60 1.61
CA ASN A 11 -12.73 23.31 2.17
C ASN A 11 -12.57 22.22 1.07
N PRO A 12 -11.50 21.42 1.03
CA PRO A 12 -11.22 20.56 -0.10
C PRO A 12 -12.16 19.36 -0.08
N VAL A 13 -12.48 18.79 -1.24
CA VAL A 13 -13.33 17.60 -1.34
C VAL A 13 -12.46 16.42 -1.70
N MET A 14 -12.45 15.40 -0.83
CA MET A 14 -11.85 14.11 -1.18
C MET A 14 -12.90 13.25 -1.87
N VAL A 15 -12.59 12.78 -3.07
CA VAL A 15 -13.44 11.86 -3.83
C VAL A 15 -12.71 10.54 -4.02
N ASP A 16 -13.29 9.47 -3.51
CA ASP A 16 -12.80 8.11 -3.72
C ASP A 16 -13.48 7.51 -4.96
N VAL A 17 -12.68 7.23 -5.99
CA VAL A 17 -13.17 6.73 -7.28
C VAL A 17 -13.16 5.21 -7.39
N ARG A 18 -12.92 4.50 -6.29
CA ARG A 18 -13.00 3.04 -6.22
C ARG A 18 -14.44 2.55 -6.24
N GLU A 19 -14.60 1.24 -6.42
CA GLU A 19 -15.91 0.61 -6.36
C GLU A 19 -16.50 0.69 -4.94
N PRO A 20 -17.84 0.71 -4.79
CA PRO A 20 -18.48 0.86 -3.48
C PRO A 20 -18.06 -0.19 -2.46
N ALA A 21 -17.80 -1.43 -2.92
CA ALA A 21 -17.32 -2.51 -2.05
C ALA A 21 -15.93 -2.19 -1.44
N GLU A 22 -15.00 -1.63 -2.24
CA GLU A 22 -13.67 -1.24 -1.75
C GLU A 22 -13.73 -0.04 -0.80
N TYR A 23 -14.69 0.87 -1.01
CA TYR A 23 -14.91 2.02 -0.16
C TYR A 23 -15.53 1.63 1.20
N GLN A 24 -16.49 0.71 1.19
CA GLN A 24 -17.14 0.21 2.41
C GLN A 24 -16.17 -0.53 3.34
N ASP A 25 -15.22 -1.27 2.78
CA ASP A 25 -14.21 -1.99 3.55
C ASP A 25 -13.28 -1.03 4.32
N LEU A 26 -12.70 -0.06 3.61
CA LEU A 26 -11.83 0.96 4.20
C LEU A 26 -11.84 2.22 3.35
N HIS A 27 -12.06 3.38 3.96
CA HIS A 27 -11.99 4.69 3.29
C HIS A 27 -11.43 5.76 4.20
N LEU A 28 -10.99 6.88 3.62
CA LEU A 28 -10.60 8.06 4.39
C LEU A 28 -11.83 8.78 4.95
N TYR A 29 -11.71 9.25 6.18
CA TYR A 29 -12.79 9.99 6.84
C TYR A 29 -13.16 11.25 6.06
N GLY A 30 -14.45 11.44 5.76
CA GLY A 30 -14.95 12.58 5.00
C GLY A 30 -14.78 12.50 3.49
N ALA A 31 -14.25 11.38 2.96
CA ALA A 31 -14.27 11.14 1.52
C ALA A 31 -15.70 10.89 1.01
N VAL A 32 -15.95 11.20 -0.26
CA VAL A 32 -17.20 10.89 -0.96
C VAL A 32 -16.91 9.83 -2.01
N ASN A 33 -17.65 8.72 -2.03
CA ASN A 33 -17.46 7.69 -3.04
C ASN A 33 -18.20 8.04 -4.34
N ILE A 34 -17.46 8.14 -5.45
CA ILE A 34 -18.00 8.28 -6.81
C ILE A 34 -17.24 7.32 -7.72
N PRO A 35 -17.73 6.08 -7.92
CA PRO A 35 -17.00 5.04 -8.63
C PRO A 35 -16.64 5.43 -10.06
N SER A 36 -15.40 5.13 -10.47
CA SER A 36 -14.91 5.43 -11.82
C SER A 36 -15.73 4.76 -12.94
N THR A 37 -16.37 3.62 -12.65
CA THR A 37 -17.25 2.87 -13.58
C THR A 37 -18.59 3.57 -13.81
N LYS A 38 -19.09 4.32 -12.82
CA LYS A 38 -20.34 5.10 -12.88
C LYS A 38 -20.08 6.60 -13.01
N PHE A 39 -18.93 6.98 -13.57
CA PHE A 39 -18.55 8.37 -13.71
C PHE A 39 -19.62 9.18 -14.48
N ALA A 40 -20.18 10.19 -13.83
CA ALA A 40 -21.05 11.19 -14.45
C ALA A 40 -20.63 12.59 -14.00
N ILE A 41 -20.49 13.53 -14.93
CA ILE A 41 -20.07 14.92 -14.65
C ILE A 41 -21.02 15.59 -13.64
N ALA A 42 -22.32 15.27 -13.71
CA ALA A 42 -23.35 15.79 -12.81
C ALA A 42 -23.05 15.54 -11.32
N ASP A 43 -22.38 14.42 -10.98
CA ASP A 43 -22.03 14.10 -9.60
C ASP A 43 -20.94 15.03 -9.03
N TYR A 44 -20.17 15.67 -9.91
CA TYR A 44 -19.07 16.55 -9.58
C TYR A 44 -19.44 18.04 -9.66
N GLU A 45 -20.53 18.42 -10.34
CA GLU A 45 -20.95 19.82 -10.51
C GLU A 45 -21.08 20.58 -9.18
N LYS A 46 -21.56 19.90 -8.12
CA LYS A 46 -21.64 20.44 -6.76
C LYS A 46 -20.28 20.81 -6.14
N PHE A 47 -19.18 20.38 -6.74
CA PHE A 47 -17.81 20.63 -6.30
C PHE A 47 -17.03 21.60 -7.19
N ARG A 48 -17.64 22.15 -8.24
CA ARG A 48 -16.95 22.97 -9.26
C ARG A 48 -16.20 24.20 -8.72
N GLY A 49 -16.57 24.69 -7.54
CA GLY A 49 -15.91 25.81 -6.86
C GLY A 49 -14.93 25.43 -5.74
N ARG A 50 -14.59 24.13 -5.61
CA ARG A 50 -13.73 23.60 -4.54
C ARG A 50 -12.58 22.77 -5.14
N PRO A 51 -11.40 22.73 -4.50
CA PRO A 51 -10.36 21.78 -4.88
C PRO A 51 -10.86 20.34 -4.70
N ILE A 52 -10.72 19.52 -5.74
CA ILE A 52 -11.09 18.10 -5.75
C ILE A 52 -9.82 17.26 -5.67
N TYR A 53 -9.69 16.47 -4.61
CA TYR A 53 -8.62 15.49 -4.44
C TYR A 53 -9.16 14.09 -4.75
N LEU A 54 -8.63 13.48 -5.79
CA LEU A 54 -9.01 12.13 -6.22
C LEU A 54 -8.16 11.08 -5.53
N ILE A 55 -8.83 10.05 -5.03
CA ILE A 55 -8.23 8.90 -4.38
C ILE A 55 -8.71 7.64 -5.06
N CYS A 56 -7.80 6.70 -5.31
CA CYS A 56 -8.15 5.34 -5.66
C CYS A 56 -7.18 4.36 -4.99
N ASN A 57 -7.08 3.12 -5.50
CA ASN A 57 -6.20 2.13 -4.90
C ASN A 57 -4.71 2.45 -5.17
N THR A 58 -4.33 2.59 -6.44
CA THR A 58 -2.94 2.73 -6.92
C THR A 58 -2.64 4.05 -7.65
N GLY A 59 -3.65 4.89 -7.88
CA GLY A 59 -3.58 6.12 -8.68
C GLY A 59 -4.15 6.02 -10.11
N GLN A 60 -4.19 4.84 -10.72
CA GLN A 60 -4.58 4.69 -12.14
C GLN A 60 -6.01 5.16 -12.44
N ARG A 61 -6.99 4.71 -11.65
CA ARG A 61 -8.40 5.13 -11.80
C ARG A 61 -8.58 6.63 -11.55
N GLY A 62 -7.84 7.17 -10.59
CA GLY A 62 -7.83 8.60 -10.28
C GLY A 62 -7.35 9.45 -11.47
N GLN A 63 -6.31 9.02 -12.19
CA GLN A 63 -5.80 9.73 -13.37
C GLN A 63 -6.82 9.79 -14.51
N LEU A 64 -7.53 8.68 -14.77
CA LEU A 64 -8.59 8.63 -15.77
C LEU A 64 -9.72 9.60 -15.44
N VAL A 65 -10.16 9.63 -14.18
CA VAL A 65 -11.21 10.55 -13.73
C VAL A 65 -10.72 12.00 -13.76
N LYS A 66 -9.47 12.25 -13.37
CA LYS A 66 -8.83 13.58 -13.45
C LYS A 66 -8.92 14.14 -14.87
N ALA A 67 -8.45 13.38 -15.86
CA ALA A 67 -8.45 13.81 -17.25
C ALA A 67 -9.86 14.15 -17.76
N ARG A 68 -10.88 13.37 -17.34
CA ARG A 68 -12.29 13.64 -17.71
C ARG A 68 -12.82 14.91 -17.06
N LEU A 69 -12.47 15.18 -15.80
CA LEU A 69 -12.89 16.39 -15.09
C LEU A 69 -12.17 17.64 -15.62
N GLU A 70 -10.88 17.54 -15.93
CA GLU A 70 -10.14 18.64 -16.57
C GLU A 70 -10.73 18.96 -17.95
N ALA A 71 -11.07 17.95 -18.75
CA ALA A 71 -11.76 18.14 -20.04
C ALA A 71 -13.16 18.78 -19.90
N ALA A 72 -13.85 18.54 -18.77
CA ALA A 72 -15.12 19.18 -18.44
C ALA A 72 -14.98 20.61 -17.87
N GLY A 73 -13.74 21.11 -17.73
CA GLY A 73 -13.46 22.47 -17.27
C GLY A 73 -13.50 22.64 -15.75
N PHE A 74 -13.20 21.58 -14.98
CA PHE A 74 -13.00 21.70 -13.54
C PHE A 74 -11.65 22.35 -13.24
N PRO A 75 -11.61 23.47 -12.50
CA PRO A 75 -10.41 24.31 -12.41
C PRO A 75 -9.32 23.76 -11.47
N GLN A 76 -9.66 22.87 -10.53
CA GLN A 76 -8.76 22.41 -9.47
C GLN A 76 -8.99 20.93 -9.15
N VAL A 77 -8.38 20.04 -9.95
CA VAL A 77 -8.46 18.59 -9.76
C VAL A 77 -7.05 18.01 -9.61
N GLU A 78 -6.77 17.43 -8.45
CA GLU A 78 -5.46 16.87 -8.13
C GLU A 78 -5.62 15.40 -7.70
N LEU A 79 -4.62 14.57 -7.99
CA LEU A 79 -4.52 13.27 -7.31
C LEU A 79 -3.97 13.53 -5.91
N ASN A 80 -4.51 12.80 -4.93
CA ASN A 80 -3.89 12.76 -3.62
C ASN A 80 -2.50 12.10 -3.71
N ASP A 81 -1.50 12.66 -3.05
CA ASP A 81 -0.15 12.08 -2.94
C ASP A 81 -0.17 10.68 -2.31
N VAL A 82 -1.12 10.45 -1.39
CA VAL A 82 -1.31 9.17 -0.71
C VAL A 82 -2.57 8.48 -1.24
N GLN A 83 -2.38 7.30 -1.85
CA GLN A 83 -3.46 6.45 -2.35
C GLN A 83 -3.83 5.38 -1.30
N MET A 84 -4.96 4.69 -1.51
CA MET A 84 -5.49 3.74 -0.52
C MET A 84 -4.59 2.53 -0.28
N GLN A 85 -3.76 2.13 -1.24
CA GLN A 85 -2.74 1.10 -1.02
C GLN A 85 -1.74 1.52 0.06
N ALA A 86 -1.12 2.70 -0.08
CA ALA A 86 -0.15 3.21 0.87
C ALA A 86 -0.78 3.46 2.25
N TYR A 87 -2.02 3.93 2.28
CA TYR A 87 -2.79 4.08 3.52
C TYR A 87 -3.05 2.74 4.22
N THR A 88 -3.38 1.69 3.46
CA THR A 88 -3.59 0.34 3.99
C THR A 88 -2.30 -0.26 4.52
N GLU A 89 -1.18 -0.08 3.79
CA GLU A 89 0.15 -0.53 4.23
C GLU A 89 0.58 0.16 5.53
N GLN A 90 0.36 1.48 5.66
CA GLN A 90 0.64 2.22 6.89
C GLN A 90 -0.27 1.79 8.05
N ARG A 91 -1.53 1.45 7.78
CA ARG A 91 -2.47 0.97 8.80
C ARG A 91 -2.14 -0.45 9.27
N GLN A 92 -1.60 -1.30 8.40
CA GLN A 92 -1.16 -2.66 8.73
C GLN A 92 0.18 -2.69 9.48
N ASN A 93 1.00 -1.65 9.34
CA ASN A 93 2.25 -1.49 10.06
C ASN A 93 2.30 -0.10 10.68
N PRO A 94 1.41 0.21 11.66
CA PRO A 94 1.47 1.48 12.35
C PRO A 94 2.84 1.48 13.03
N GLY A 95 3.76 2.34 12.61
CA GLY A 95 5.11 2.36 13.16
C GLY A 95 5.09 2.60 14.66
N ILE A 96 4.96 1.54 15.44
CA ILE A 96 5.13 1.57 16.89
C ILE A 96 6.60 1.90 17.08
N GLU A 97 6.90 3.04 17.69
CA GLU A 97 8.28 3.41 18.02
C GLU A 97 8.94 2.25 18.76
N GLY A 98 9.97 1.65 18.15
CA GLY A 98 10.67 0.47 18.69
C GLY A 98 10.24 -0.90 18.13
N SER A 99 9.15 -1.00 17.35
CA SER A 99 8.83 -2.26 16.66
C SER A 99 9.75 -2.51 15.46
N TRP A 100 10.25 -3.73 15.32
CA TRP A 100 11.10 -4.10 14.20
C TRP A 100 10.29 -4.22 12.92
N THR A 101 10.70 -3.53 11.86
CA THR A 101 10.05 -3.66 10.55
C THR A 101 10.07 -5.12 10.09
N VAL A 102 8.98 -5.57 9.45
CA VAL A 102 8.85 -6.93 8.91
C VAL A 102 10.02 -7.30 8.00
N ASP A 103 10.47 -6.35 7.16
CA ASP A 103 11.62 -6.54 6.27
C ASP A 103 12.94 -6.75 7.03
N ARG A 104 13.10 -6.13 8.21
CA ARG A 104 14.27 -6.33 9.08
C ARG A 104 14.25 -7.70 9.76
N GLN A 105 13.08 -8.14 10.22
CA GLN A 105 12.90 -9.48 10.81
C GLN A 105 13.26 -10.55 9.78
N PHE A 106 12.78 -10.42 8.54
CA PHE A 106 13.06 -11.36 7.47
C PHE A 106 14.55 -11.49 7.15
N ARG A 107 15.24 -10.35 6.94
CA ARG A 107 16.69 -10.35 6.64
C ARG A 107 17.51 -11.00 7.75
N LEU A 108 17.13 -10.76 9.01
CA LEU A 108 17.80 -11.37 10.15
C LEU A 108 17.58 -12.89 10.18
N THR A 109 16.34 -13.35 10.06
CA THR A 109 16.01 -14.79 10.11
C THR A 109 16.69 -15.56 9.00
N LEU A 110 16.66 -15.05 7.76
CA LEU A 110 17.36 -15.69 6.64
C LEU A 110 18.88 -15.70 6.85
N GLY A 111 19.45 -14.60 7.34
CA GLY A 111 20.87 -14.52 7.67
C GLY A 111 21.27 -15.58 8.70
N ILE A 112 20.50 -15.74 9.78
CA ILE A 112 20.75 -16.76 10.81
C ILE A 112 20.67 -18.16 10.20
N LEU A 113 19.61 -18.47 9.44
CA LEU A 113 19.45 -19.80 8.84
C LEU A 113 20.59 -20.13 7.87
N LEU A 114 21.02 -19.18 7.04
CA LEU A 114 22.15 -19.38 6.13
C LEU A 114 23.48 -19.55 6.89
N LEU A 115 23.72 -18.76 7.94
CA LEU A 115 24.91 -18.93 8.79
C LEU A 115 24.92 -20.29 9.48
N THR A 116 23.78 -20.77 9.98
CA THR A 116 23.68 -22.12 10.58
C THR A 116 23.91 -23.22 9.54
N SER A 117 23.41 -23.05 8.32
CA SER A 117 23.64 -23.98 7.21
C SER A 117 25.12 -24.06 6.85
N LEU A 118 25.79 -22.90 6.74
CA LEU A 118 27.21 -22.81 6.42
C LEU A 118 28.09 -23.41 7.52
N ALA A 119 27.81 -23.11 8.80
CA ALA A 119 28.54 -23.68 9.94
C ALA A 119 28.38 -25.22 10.02
N GLY A 120 27.20 -25.72 9.66
CA GLY A 120 26.93 -27.15 9.50
C GLY A 120 27.86 -27.83 8.50
N LEU A 121 28.13 -27.14 7.38
CA LEU A 121 29.04 -27.63 6.33
C LEU A 121 30.46 -27.83 6.87
N PHE A 122 30.99 -26.86 7.63
CA PHE A 122 32.32 -26.94 8.25
C PHE A 122 32.43 -28.06 9.30
N SER A 123 31.31 -28.44 9.90
CA SER A 123 31.24 -29.49 10.94
C SER A 123 30.98 -30.89 10.37
N GLY A 124 30.94 -31.04 9.04
CA GLY A 124 30.64 -32.31 8.36
C GLY A 124 29.15 -32.70 8.36
N GLN A 125 28.25 -31.82 8.79
CA GLN A 125 26.80 -32.06 8.80
C GLN A 125 26.17 -31.73 7.44
N THR A 126 26.29 -32.65 6.49
CA THR A 126 25.70 -32.58 5.16
C THR A 126 24.19 -32.30 5.09
N PRO A 127 23.30 -32.74 6.01
CA PRO A 127 21.87 -32.45 5.87
C PRO A 127 21.53 -30.95 5.99
N LEU A 128 22.40 -30.13 6.60
CA LEU A 128 22.15 -28.69 6.78
C LEU A 128 22.22 -27.90 5.47
N ILE A 129 22.76 -28.48 4.40
CA ILE A 129 22.75 -27.91 3.03
C ILE A 129 21.31 -27.75 2.52
N ALA A 130 20.41 -28.66 2.90
CA ALA A 130 19.01 -28.61 2.45
C ALA A 130 18.32 -27.29 2.86
N ILE A 131 18.68 -26.71 4.00
CA ILE A 131 18.14 -25.43 4.48
C ILE A 131 18.52 -24.29 3.52
N ALA A 132 19.78 -24.21 3.10
CA ALA A 132 20.23 -23.19 2.14
C ALA A 132 19.54 -23.35 0.78
N LEU A 133 19.36 -24.59 0.30
CA LEU A 133 18.67 -24.87 -0.95
C LEU A 133 17.19 -24.46 -0.91
N ILE A 134 16.47 -24.77 0.18
CA ILE A 134 15.07 -24.39 0.36
C ILE A 134 14.93 -22.87 0.41
N ILE A 135 15.80 -22.19 1.15
CA ILE A 135 15.80 -20.72 1.25
C ILE A 135 16.07 -20.09 -0.12
N ALA A 136 17.09 -20.55 -0.84
CA ALA A 136 17.44 -20.03 -2.15
C ALA A 136 16.30 -20.23 -3.16
N LEU A 137 15.69 -21.42 -3.19
CA LEU A 137 14.56 -21.71 -4.07
C LEU A 137 13.32 -20.87 -3.73
N GLY A 138 13.01 -20.70 -2.44
CA GLY A 138 11.90 -19.85 -2.01
C GLY A 138 12.10 -18.38 -2.40
N LEU A 139 13.31 -17.86 -2.24
CA LEU A 139 13.65 -16.49 -2.63
C LEU A 139 13.56 -16.27 -4.14
N THR A 140 14.03 -17.22 -4.96
CA THR A 140 13.95 -17.09 -6.42
C THR A 140 12.50 -17.17 -6.92
N ILE A 141 11.70 -18.09 -6.39
CA ILE A 141 10.28 -18.20 -6.73
C ILE A 141 9.52 -16.92 -6.35
N THR A 142 9.74 -16.40 -5.14
CA THR A 142 9.06 -15.18 -4.69
C THR A 142 9.49 -13.92 -5.46
N ALA A 143 10.75 -13.84 -5.89
CA ALA A 143 11.23 -12.76 -6.76
C ALA A 143 10.59 -12.82 -8.16
N VAL A 144 10.33 -14.02 -8.70
CA VAL A 144 9.69 -14.18 -10.02
C VAL A 144 8.20 -13.84 -9.99
N ILE A 145 7.50 -14.09 -8.87
CA ILE A 145 6.04 -13.92 -8.78
C ILE A 145 5.66 -12.47 -8.42
N ASP A 146 6.62 -11.60 -8.06
CA ASP A 146 6.37 -10.22 -7.56
C ASP A 146 5.33 -10.17 -6.42
N ARG A 147 5.16 -11.29 -5.70
CA ARG A 147 4.23 -11.45 -4.59
C ARG A 147 5.03 -11.84 -3.36
N CYS A 148 5.14 -10.90 -2.43
CA CYS A 148 5.77 -11.14 -1.14
C CYS A 148 4.78 -11.86 -0.20
N TYR A 149 4.42 -13.12 -0.50
CA TYR A 149 3.54 -13.95 0.36
C TYR A 149 4.03 -14.02 1.81
N PHE A 150 5.33 -13.84 1.99
CA PHE A 150 6.00 -13.83 3.29
C PHE A 150 5.59 -12.64 4.18
N LYS A 151 5.33 -11.45 3.62
CA LYS A 151 4.80 -10.30 4.39
C LYS A 151 3.46 -10.63 5.04
N MET A 152 2.61 -11.37 4.34
CA MET A 152 1.29 -11.78 4.83
C MET A 152 1.39 -12.80 5.98
N LEU A 153 2.39 -13.69 5.92
CA LEU A 153 2.61 -14.74 6.91
C LEU A 153 3.21 -14.19 8.21
N ILE A 154 4.17 -13.26 8.10
CA ILE A 154 4.77 -12.59 9.27
C ILE A 154 3.81 -11.59 9.93
N ALA A 155 2.96 -10.92 9.15
CA ALA A 155 1.96 -10.00 9.69
C ALA A 155 0.97 -10.68 10.65
N TRP A 156 0.86 -12.01 10.60
CA TRP A 156 -0.03 -12.78 11.47
C TRP A 156 0.55 -13.08 12.84
N MET A 157 1.86 -12.86 13.05
CA MET A 157 2.55 -13.17 14.30
C MET A 157 2.07 -12.27 15.45
N PRO A 158 1.95 -12.81 16.68
CA PRO A 158 1.22 -12.17 17.78
C PRO A 158 1.84 -10.85 18.28
N TRP A 159 3.10 -10.57 17.94
CA TRP A 159 3.80 -9.31 18.28
C TRP A 159 3.68 -8.23 17.20
N ASN A 160 3.03 -8.51 16.07
CA ASN A 160 2.79 -7.57 14.97
C ASN A 160 1.34 -7.07 14.95
N ARG A 161 0.64 -7.17 16.08
CA ARG A 161 -0.76 -6.73 16.26
C ARG A 161 -0.81 -5.52 17.19
#